data_AF-C1AAE1-F1
#
_entry.id   AF-C1AAE1-F1
#
_cell.length_a   1.000
_cell.length_b   1.000
_cell.length_c   1.000
_cell.angle_alpha   90.00
_cell.angle_beta   90.00
_cell.angle_gamma   90.00
#
_symmetry.space_group_name_H-M   'P 1'
#
loop_
_entity.id
_entity.type
_entity.pdbx_description
1 polymer ?
#
loop_
_entity_poly.entity_id
_entity_poly.type
_entity_poly.pdbx_seq_one_letter_code
_entity_poly.pdbx_strand_id
1 'polypeptide(L)'
;MRSYTEIAASASLGAALTDRVGAYAETFGFAPQDGSGTISRYVNAGVTFLFNPDLQLDVRAGVGPASQRTRDYFAGIGLVVRR
;
A
#
# COMPACT_ATOMS: atom_id res chain seq x y z
N MET A 1 12.70 -21.20 18.38
CA MET A 1 12.63 -20.15 17.34
C MET A 1 11.29 -20.33 16.65
N ARG A 2 10.27 -19.51 16.97
CA ARG A 2 8.95 -19.61 16.32
C ARG A 2 9.09 -18.98 14.93
N SER A 3 8.98 -19.79 13.88
CA SER A 3 8.85 -19.28 12.51
C SER A 3 7.47 -18.65 12.37
N TYR A 4 7.44 -17.33 12.20
CA TYR A 4 6.23 -16.58 11.87
C TYR A 4 6.18 -16.45 10.36
N THR A 5 5.52 -17.37 9.66
CA THR A 5 5.27 -17.21 8.22
C THR A 5 4.01 -16.36 8.05
N GLU A 6 4.14 -15.05 8.02
CA GLU A 6 2.99 -14.16 7.85
C GLU A 6 2.42 -14.28 6.41
N ILE A 7 1.11 -14.53 6.28
CA ILE A 7 0.45 -14.56 4.97
C ILE A 7 -0.06 -13.15 4.69
N ALA A 8 0.50 -12.53 3.64
CA ALA A 8 0.07 -11.23 3.14
C ALA A 8 -0.76 -11.39 1.86
N ALA A 9 -1.84 -10.61 1.76
CA ALA A 9 -2.60 -10.46 0.52
C ALA A 9 -2.87 -8.98 0.29
N SER A 10 -2.75 -8.52 -0.96
CA SER A 10 -3.11 -7.16 -1.36
C SER A 10 -3.98 -7.17 -2.62
N ALA A 11 -4.80 -6.13 -2.75
CA ALA A 11 -5.59 -5.83 -3.92
C ALA A 11 -5.49 -4.33 -4.20
N SER A 12 -5.06 -3.99 -5.41
CA SER A 12 -4.86 -2.61 -5.85
C SER A 12 -5.73 -2.29 -7.06
N LEU A 13 -6.30 -1.10 -7.08
CA LEU A 13 -7.00 -0.50 -8.21
C LEU A 13 -6.23 0.75 -8.62
N GLY A 14 -5.83 0.83 -9.89
CA GLY A 14 -5.13 1.97 -10.45
C GLY A 14 -5.85 2.52 -11.68
N ALA A 15 -5.81 3.84 -11.85
CA ALA A 15 -6.34 4.53 -13.02
C ALA A 15 -5.34 5.59 -13.50
N ALA A 16 -5.15 5.69 -14.81
CA ALA A 16 -4.48 6.83 -15.41
C ALA A 16 -5.46 8.00 -15.49
N LEU A 17 -5.14 9.11 -14.82
CA LEU A 17 -5.94 10.34 -14.89
C LEU A 17 -5.54 11.17 -16.11
N THR A 18 -4.24 11.16 -16.44
CA THR A 18 -3.66 11.76 -17.65
C THR A 18 -2.47 10.91 -18.11
N ASP A 19 -1.83 11.27 -19.22
CA ASP A 19 -0.60 10.61 -19.71
C ASP A 19 0.58 10.67 -18.72
N ARG A 20 0.53 11.61 -17.75
CA ARG A 20 1.60 11.81 -16.77
C ARG A 20 1.15 11.62 -15.32
N VAL A 21 -0.14 11.51 -15.06
CA VAL A 21 -0.66 11.42 -13.69
C VAL A 21 -1.52 10.18 -13.56
N GLY A 22 -1.14 9.30 -12.65
CA GLY A 22 -1.94 8.15 -12.23
C GLY A 22 -2.43 8.33 -10.81
N ALA A 23 -3.48 7.59 -10.44
CA ALA A 23 -3.89 7.44 -9.06
C ALA A 23 -4.19 5.97 -8.80
N TYR A 24 -4.00 5.53 -7.55
CA TYR A 24 -4.34 4.19 -7.14
C TYR A 24 -4.85 4.16 -5.70
N ALA A 25 -5.58 3.10 -5.40
CA ALA A 25 -5.96 2.72 -4.06
C ALA A 25 -5.64 1.24 -3.87
N GLU A 26 -5.11 0.88 -2.70
CA GLU A 26 -4.77 -0.48 -2.36
C GLU A 26 -5.35 -0.83 -1.00
N THR A 27 -5.85 -2.06 -0.86
CA THR A 27 -6.09 -2.67 0.43
C THR A 27 -5.17 -3.87 0.57
N PHE A 28 -4.53 -4.01 1.72
CA PHE A 28 -3.65 -5.13 2.00
C PHE A 28 -3.86 -5.60 3.43
N GLY A 29 -3.57 -6.86 3.70
CA GLY A 29 -3.69 -7.36 5.05
C GLY A 29 -2.79 -8.55 5.34
N PHE A 30 -2.56 -8.74 6.62
CA PHE A 30 -1.69 -9.78 7.15
C PHE A 30 -2.51 -10.69 8.05
N ALA A 31 -2.49 -11.99 7.74
CA ALA A 31 -3.20 -13.01 8.49
C ALA A 31 -2.21 -13.78 9.39
N PRO A 32 -2.46 -13.86 10.71
CA PRO A 32 -1.66 -14.67 11.61
C PRO A 32 -1.93 -16.16 11.38
N GLN A 33 -0.86 -16.97 11.35
CA GLN A 33 -0.98 -18.41 11.03
C GLN A 33 -1.70 -19.23 12.09
N ASP A 34 -1.63 -18.80 13.35
CA ASP A 34 -2.19 -19.54 14.48
C ASP A 34 -3.74 -19.56 14.47
N GLY A 35 -4.39 -18.92 13.49
CA GLY A 35 -5.85 -18.83 13.36
C GLY A 35 -6.54 -18.06 14.49
N SER A 36 -5.76 -17.60 15.47
CA SER A 36 -6.21 -17.04 16.75
C SER A 36 -6.20 -15.51 16.78
N GLY A 37 -5.93 -14.85 15.65
CA GLY A 37 -5.74 -13.41 15.60
C GLY A 37 -6.59 -12.68 14.58
N THR A 38 -6.89 -11.43 14.89
CA THR A 38 -7.56 -10.48 13.99
C THR A 38 -6.67 -10.21 12.77
N ILE A 39 -7.24 -10.37 11.56
CA ILE A 39 -6.56 -9.99 10.31
C ILE A 39 -6.32 -8.47 10.36
N SER A 40 -5.06 -8.08 10.27
CA SER A 40 -4.71 -6.66 10.22
C SER A 40 -4.96 -6.17 8.80
N ARG A 41 -5.98 -5.34 8.60
CA ARG A 41 -6.34 -4.79 7.29
C ARG A 41 -5.92 -3.33 7.19
N TYR A 42 -5.17 -3.03 6.15
CA TYR A 42 -4.66 -1.72 5.81
C TYR A 42 -5.33 -1.23 4.52
N VAL A 43 -5.41 0.08 4.38
CA VAL A 43 -5.80 0.72 3.13
C VAL A 43 -4.86 1.88 2.87
N ASN A 44 -4.44 2.03 1.62
CA ASN A 44 -3.70 3.20 1.16
C ASN A 44 -4.31 3.73 -0.14
N ALA A 45 -4.00 4.98 -0.44
CA ALA A 45 -4.20 5.58 -1.74
C ALA A 45 -3.00 6.45 -2.08
N GLY A 46 -2.72 6.56 -3.37
CA GLY A 46 -1.58 7.33 -3.85
C GLY A 46 -1.82 7.91 -5.23
N VAL A 47 -0.93 8.84 -5.58
CA VAL A 47 -0.87 9.51 -6.87
C VAL A 47 0.53 9.30 -7.41
N THR A 48 0.60 8.97 -8.70
CA THR A 48 1.85 8.84 -9.43
C THR A 48 2.01 9.98 -10.42
N PHE A 49 3.24 10.47 -10.56
CA PHE A 49 3.61 11.52 -11.51
C PHE A 49 4.78 11.06 -12.36
N LEU A 50 4.60 11.05 -13.68
CA LEU A 50 5.60 10.68 -14.65
C LEU A 50 6.33 11.94 -15.13
N PHE A 51 7.60 12.09 -14.73
CA PHE A 51 8.45 13.18 -15.20
C PHE A 51 8.93 12.95 -16.63
N ASN A 52 9.27 11.71 -16.94
CA ASN A 52 9.62 11.21 -18.26
C ASN A 52 9.32 9.69 -18.29
N PRO A 53 9.35 9.02 -19.46
CA PRO A 53 9.01 7.59 -19.57
C PRO A 53 9.78 6.66 -18.62
N ASP A 54 10.92 7.13 -18.12
CA ASP A 54 11.87 6.38 -17.30
C ASP A 54 11.88 6.82 -15.83
N LEU A 55 11.15 7.89 -15.46
CA LEU A 55 11.17 8.48 -14.13
C LEU A 55 9.74 8.77 -13.66
N GLN A 56 9.32 8.00 -12.65
CA GLN A 56 8.02 8.15 -12.01
C GLN A 56 8.19 8.41 -10.52
N LEU A 57 7.48 9.40 -10.01
CA LEU A 57 7.35 9.67 -8.58
C LEU A 57 6.01 9.14 -8.09
N ASP A 58 6.01 8.49 -6.95
CA ASP A 58 4.84 7.98 -6.26
C ASP A 58 4.71 8.68 -4.91
N VAL A 59 3.51 9.16 -4.58
CA VAL A 59 3.19 9.67 -3.25
C VAL A 59 1.96 8.94 -2.75
N ARG A 60 2.05 8.36 -1.57
CA ARG A 60 0.97 7.56 -0.98
C ARG A 60 0.73 7.90 0.48
N ALA A 61 -0.51 7.76 0.90
CA ALA A 61 -0.91 7.84 2.29
C ALA A 61 -1.94 6.75 2.59
N GLY A 62 -1.97 6.29 3.83
CA GLY A 62 -2.86 5.22 4.22
C GLY A 62 -3.16 5.20 5.70
N VAL A 63 -4.08 4.32 6.04
CA VAL A 63 -4.49 4.04 7.41
C VAL A 63 -4.23 2.58 7.74
N GLY A 64 -3.70 2.38 8.94
CA GLY A 64 -3.46 1.09 9.56
C GLY A 64 -4.74 0.46 10.10
N PRO A 65 -4.61 -0.73 10.70
CA PRO A 65 -5.74 -1.59 11.05
C PRO A 65 -6.72 -0.90 11.98
N ALA A 66 -7.98 -0.85 11.53
CA ALA A 66 -9.11 -0.29 12.27
C ALA A 66 -9.43 -1.01 13.60
N SER A 67 -8.73 -2.12 13.91
CA SER A 67 -8.92 -2.92 15.13
C SER A 67 -8.14 -2.41 16.33
N GLN A 68 -7.26 -1.41 16.17
CA GLN A 68 -6.63 -0.74 17.31
C GLN A 68 -7.37 0.56 17.65
N ARG A 69 -7.45 0.90 18.95
CA ARG A 69 -8.07 2.14 19.45
C ARG A 69 -7.44 3.42 18.88
N THR A 70 -6.27 3.29 18.25
CA THR A 70 -5.52 4.36 17.60
C THR A 70 -5.60 4.15 16.09
N ARG A 71 -6.01 5.18 15.36
CA ARG A 71 -5.88 5.19 13.89
C ARG A 71 -4.41 5.46 13.57
N ASP A 72 -3.71 4.45 13.10
CA ASP A 72 -2.35 4.63 12.60
C ASP A 72 -2.42 5.22 11.21
N TYR A 73 -1.81 6.39 11.01
CA TYR A 73 -1.69 7.01 9.70
C TYR A 73 -0.26 6.84 9.23
N PHE A 74 -0.08 6.53 7.95
CA PHE A 74 1.24 6.48 7.34
C PHE A 74 1.22 7.24 6.01
N ALA A 75 2.38 7.79 5.66
CA ALA A 75 2.63 8.41 4.37
C ALA A 75 3.97 7.94 3.84
N GLY A 76 4.11 7.91 2.52
CA GLY A 76 5.31 7.46 1.85
C GLY A 76 5.50 8.14 0.51
N ILE A 77 6.75 8.22 0.09
CA ILE A 77 7.16 8.69 -1.22
C ILE A 77 8.05 7.63 -1.85
N GLY A 78 7.89 7.40 -3.15
CA GLY A 78 8.64 6.43 -3.92
C GLY A 78 9.15 7.05 -5.21
N LEU A 79 10.31 6.59 -5.68
CA LEU A 79 10.85 6.97 -6.97
C LEU A 79 11.14 5.70 -7.75
N VAL A 80 10.56 5.60 -8.94
CA VAL A 80 10.83 4.51 -9.89
C VAL A 80 11.68 5.08 -11.01
N VAL A 81 12.86 4.48 -11.19
CA VAL A 81 13.75 4.75 -12.32
C VAL A 81 13.82 3.49 -13.16
N ARG A 82 13.45 3.59 -14.43
CA ARG A 82 13.62 2.54 -15.42
C ARG A 82 14.82 2.89 -16.31
N ARG A 83 15.64 1.91 -16.66
CA ARG A 83 16.79 2.03 -17.56
C ARG A 83 16.67 1.00 -18.67
#